data_AF-A0A453MJF8-F1
#
_entry.id   AF-A0A453MJF8-F1
#
_cell.length_a   1.000
_cell.length_b   1.000
_cell.length_c   1.000
_cell.angle_alpha   90.00
_cell.angle_beta   90.00
_cell.angle_gamma   90.00
#
_symmetry.space_group_name_H-M   'P 1'
#
loop_
_entity.id
_entity.type
_entity.pdbx_description
1 polymer ?
#
loop_
_entity_poly.entity_id
_entity_poly.type
_entity_poly.pdbx_seq_one_letter_code
_entity_poly.pdbx_strand_id
1 'polypeptide(L)'
;GGEEDDEELPEEAVLALIAHHEREVERYKLKLDAAERKLADTRSRLARHRGRAPDRNNQPPPPPPPVQKAAAPDRRTPPPSQREAPKPSAPSQKPPAPQARPQLVIPGAGHSRPAPRPALPVPKKSPSSSSPSLVQAPQRKAEKKPKREIVQREHQNLVQSVKKSSAPTTLKFYGGTLVSSQHKRKLRCLELCPADDQLVITSALDGMVTLWQVQSSGPSISLLSTTNCFSSKQRWPEDVAWHPDGDTIFAVYTADGGDTQVSMMNLNTSGQKKVTFLQAKPHTKGIINNINFMPWSDTCFMTGGSDHAVMLWQERDDSWNHKKVHRDLHSSAVMGVAGLQQRKTIISVGMDKRIISYDVSAERAEYKNLIDSKCLSVLLNPSDFNLYMVQTG
;
A
#
# COMPACT_ATOMS: atom_id res chain seq x y z
N GLY A 1 -12.09 14.52 44.29
CA GLY A 1 -12.74 13.36 44.90
C GLY A 1 -13.62 12.75 43.86
N GLY A 2 -13.27 11.54 43.43
CA GLY A 2 -13.86 10.84 42.29
C GLY A 2 -12.86 9.79 41.83
N GLU A 3 -12.53 8.87 42.74
CA GLU A 3 -11.90 7.59 42.39
C GLU A 3 -12.96 6.80 41.63
N GLU A 4 -12.70 6.51 40.36
CA GLU A 4 -13.52 5.59 39.58
C GLU A 4 -13.10 4.17 39.97
N ASP A 5 -14.09 3.42 40.44
CA ASP A 5 -14.00 2.05 40.92
C ASP A 5 -13.34 1.12 39.89
N ASP A 6 -12.18 0.56 40.24
CA ASP A 6 -11.65 -0.65 39.63
C ASP A 6 -12.59 -1.81 40.02
N GLU A 7 -13.58 -2.11 39.17
CA GLU A 7 -14.38 -3.33 39.29
C GLU A 7 -13.46 -4.54 39.11
N GLU A 8 -12.95 -5.08 40.23
CA GLU A 8 -12.26 -6.36 40.30
C GLU A 8 -13.12 -7.44 39.63
N LEU A 9 -12.61 -8.00 38.53
CA LEU A 9 -13.22 -9.14 37.86
C LEU A 9 -13.39 -10.28 38.89
N PRO A 10 -14.57 -10.93 38.97
CA PRO A 10 -14.80 -12.03 39.88
C PRO A 10 -13.70 -13.09 39.71
N GLU A 11 -13.19 -13.65 40.80
CA GLU A 11 -12.10 -14.64 40.80
C GLU A 11 -12.33 -15.78 39.78
N GLU A 12 -13.59 -16.22 39.65
CA GLU A 12 -14.02 -17.22 38.67
C GLU A 12 -13.78 -16.80 37.21
N ALA A 13 -13.95 -15.52 36.87
CA ALA A 13 -13.69 -14.99 35.54
C ALA A 13 -12.18 -14.93 35.24
N VAL A 14 -11.36 -14.61 36.24
CA VAL A 14 -9.90 -14.62 36.13
C VAL A 14 -9.38 -16.04 35.94
N LEU A 15 -9.90 -17.01 36.70
CA LEU A 15 -9.56 -18.43 36.55
C LEU A 15 -9.96 -18.98 35.18
N ALA A 16 -11.14 -18.60 34.67
CA ALA A 16 -11.58 -18.98 33.32
C ALA A 16 -10.66 -18.40 32.23
N LEU A 17 -10.17 -17.19 32.42
CA LEU A 17 -9.25 -16.51 31.49
C LEU A 17 -7.87 -17.17 31.51
N ILE A 18 -7.35 -17.55 32.68
CA ILE A 18 -6.10 -18.32 32.81
C ILE A 18 -6.23 -19.65 32.06
N ALA A 19 -7.29 -20.41 32.31
CA ALA A 19 -7.53 -21.68 31.62
C ALA A 19 -7.70 -21.52 30.09
N HIS A 20 -8.24 -20.39 29.64
CA HIS A 20 -8.29 -20.06 28.21
C HIS A 20 -6.89 -19.84 27.63
N HIS A 21 -6.08 -18.98 28.27
CA HIS A 21 -4.72 -18.71 27.82
C HIS A 21 -3.84 -19.96 27.84
N GLU A 22 -3.98 -20.84 28.83
CA GLU A 22 -3.26 -22.12 28.88
C GLU A 22 -3.58 -23.00 27.66
N ARG A 23 -4.87 -23.08 27.25
CA ARG A 23 -5.28 -23.81 26.04
C ARG A 23 -4.76 -23.15 24.76
N GLU A 24 -4.63 -21.83 24.74
CA GLU A 24 -4.01 -21.13 23.61
C GLU A 24 -2.52 -21.40 23.52
N VAL A 25 -1.81 -21.35 24.65
CA VAL A 25 -0.38 -21.69 24.72
C VAL A 25 -0.15 -23.11 24.20
N GLU A 26 -0.96 -24.09 24.60
CA GLU A 26 -0.85 -25.45 24.07
C GLU A 26 -1.14 -25.55 22.56
N ARG A 27 -2.12 -24.79 22.05
CA ARG A 27 -2.36 -24.69 20.60
C ARG A 27 -1.17 -24.08 19.87
N TYR A 28 -0.52 -23.07 20.43
CA TYR A 28 0.67 -22.46 19.83
C TYR A 28 1.88 -23.38 19.87
N LYS A 29 2.08 -24.16 20.94
CA LYS A 29 3.11 -25.21 20.99
C LYS A 29 2.91 -26.25 19.89
N LEU A 30 1.67 -26.74 19.69
CA LEU A 30 1.37 -27.67 18.60
C LEU A 30 1.62 -27.08 17.21
N LYS A 31 1.33 -25.79 17.01
CA LYS A 31 1.63 -25.07 15.76
C LYS A 31 3.15 -24.92 15.55
N LEU A 32 3.89 -24.64 16.63
CA LEU A 32 5.35 -24.55 16.61
C LEU A 32 5.96 -25.90 16.20
N ASP A 33 5.57 -27.00 16.86
CA ASP A 33 6.03 -28.36 16.52
C ASP A 33 5.73 -28.74 15.07
N ALA A 34 4.57 -28.32 14.54
CA ALA A 34 4.20 -28.56 13.16
C ALA A 34 5.06 -27.72 12.19
N ALA A 35 5.38 -26.48 12.54
CA ALA A 35 6.26 -25.62 11.76
C ALA A 35 7.70 -26.15 11.77
N GLU A 36 8.21 -26.59 12.92
CA GLU A 36 9.54 -27.21 13.05
C GLU A 36 9.67 -28.49 12.23
N ARG A 37 8.64 -29.35 12.23
CA ARG A 37 8.60 -30.54 11.36
C ARG A 37 8.63 -30.18 9.87
N LYS A 38 7.89 -29.15 9.44
CA LYS A 38 7.94 -28.66 8.05
C LYS A 38 9.30 -28.08 7.70
N LEU A 39 9.94 -27.37 8.63
CA LEU A 39 11.29 -26.85 8.45
C LEU A 39 12.30 -27.99 8.30
N ALA A 40 12.21 -29.02 9.13
CA ALA A 40 13.06 -30.20 9.05
C ALA A 40 12.89 -30.95 7.72
N ASP A 41 11.66 -31.17 7.25
CA ASP A 41 11.39 -31.78 5.94
C ASP A 41 11.99 -30.94 4.80
N THR A 42 11.80 -29.62 4.84
CA THR A 42 12.34 -28.70 3.82
C THR A 42 13.87 -28.72 3.80
N ARG A 43 14.52 -28.73 4.98
CA ARG A 43 15.98 -28.88 5.09
C ARG A 43 16.45 -30.22 4.53
N SER A 44 15.72 -31.30 4.79
CA SER A 44 16.04 -32.64 4.26
C SER A 44 15.91 -32.70 2.73
N ARG A 45 14.87 -32.06 2.17
CA ARG A 45 14.71 -31.91 0.70
C ARG A 45 15.85 -31.10 0.09
N LEU A 46 16.25 -29.99 0.72
CA LEU A 46 17.38 -29.18 0.28
C LEU A 46 18.69 -29.99 0.28
N ALA A 47 18.94 -30.79 1.32
CA ALA A 47 20.11 -31.66 1.40
C ALA A 47 20.11 -32.71 0.26
N ARG A 48 18.96 -33.31 -0.05
CA ARG A 48 18.81 -34.23 -1.20
C ARG A 48 19.07 -33.54 -2.53
N HIS A 49 18.59 -32.32 -2.73
CA HIS A 49 18.88 -31.56 -3.96
C HIS A 49 20.37 -31.23 -4.10
N ARG A 50 21.04 -30.92 -3.00
CA ARG A 50 22.50 -30.69 -2.98
C ARG A 50 23.29 -31.98 -3.22
N GLY A 51 22.82 -33.12 -2.71
CA GLY A 51 23.44 -34.44 -2.95
C GLY A 51 23.11 -35.09 -4.30
N ARG A 52 22.15 -34.54 -5.06
CA ARG A 52 21.72 -35.05 -6.38
C ARG A 52 22.23 -34.22 -7.55
N ALA A 53 23.05 -33.20 -7.29
CA ALA A 53 23.83 -32.57 -8.34
C ALA A 53 24.81 -33.61 -8.91
N PRO A 54 24.82 -33.90 -10.22
CA PRO A 54 25.83 -34.76 -10.80
C PRO A 54 27.20 -34.08 -10.66
N ASP A 55 28.16 -34.80 -10.09
CA ASP A 55 29.58 -34.47 -10.15
C ASP A 55 29.98 -34.14 -11.59
N ARG A 56 30.17 -32.85 -11.88
CA ARG A 56 31.02 -32.40 -12.96
C ARG A 56 32.03 -31.44 -12.36
N ASN A 57 33.30 -31.85 -12.47
CA ASN A 57 34.53 -31.19 -12.04
C ASN A 57 34.86 -31.24 -10.54
N ASN A 58 35.35 -32.40 -10.09
CA ASN A 58 36.47 -32.44 -9.16
C ASN A 58 37.77 -32.54 -9.95
N GLN A 59 38.40 -31.39 -10.20
CA GLN A 59 39.85 -31.34 -10.44
C GLN A 59 40.42 -30.39 -9.38
N PRO A 60 41.39 -30.84 -8.55
CA PRO A 60 41.96 -29.98 -7.52
C PRO A 60 42.74 -28.82 -8.17
N PRO A 61 42.71 -27.61 -7.59
CA PRO A 61 43.46 -26.48 -8.13
C PRO A 61 44.98 -26.74 -8.01
N PRO A 62 45.78 -26.33 -9.01
CA PRO A 62 47.23 -26.47 -8.95
C PRO A 62 47.83 -25.55 -7.86
N PRO A 63 48.98 -25.92 -7.27
CA PRO A 63 49.59 -25.17 -6.19
C PRO A 63 50.13 -23.81 -6.67
N PRO A 64 50.20 -22.80 -5.78
CA PRO A 64 50.70 -21.47 -6.14
C PRO A 64 52.23 -21.50 -6.38
N PRO A 65 52.75 -20.69 -7.32
CA PRO A 65 54.19 -20.58 -7.54
C PRO A 65 54.89 -19.86 -6.36
N PRO A 66 56.20 -20.11 -6.15
CA PRO A 66 56.93 -19.58 -5.01
C PRO A 66 57.10 -18.06 -5.09
N VAL A 67 56.88 -17.41 -3.94
CA VAL A 67 57.12 -15.99 -3.72
C VAL A 67 58.62 -15.72 -3.75
N GLN A 68 59.12 -15.09 -4.81
CA GLN A 68 60.42 -14.42 -4.80
C GLN A 68 60.24 -12.97 -4.34
N LYS A 69 61.14 -12.55 -3.46
CA LYS A 69 61.19 -11.25 -2.79
C LYS A 69 61.24 -10.08 -3.79
N ALA A 70 60.55 -9.01 -3.41
CA ALA A 70 60.53 -7.73 -4.09
C ALA A 70 61.93 -7.11 -4.26
N ALA A 71 62.19 -6.57 -5.45
CA ALA A 71 63.09 -5.46 -5.69
C ALA A 71 62.37 -4.42 -6.55
N ALA A 72 62.51 -3.15 -6.17
CA ALA A 72 61.75 -1.99 -6.63
C ALA A 72 61.89 -1.67 -8.14
N PRO A 73 60.93 -0.96 -8.76
CA PRO A 73 61.20 -0.26 -10.01
C PRO A 73 61.35 1.25 -9.79
N ASP A 74 62.48 1.73 -10.27
CA ASP A 74 62.83 3.11 -10.52
C ASP A 74 62.09 3.67 -11.76
N ARG A 75 62.01 4.99 -11.84
CA ARG A 75 61.36 5.78 -12.90
C ARG A 75 61.90 5.47 -14.30
N ARG A 76 61.02 5.48 -15.33
CA ARG A 76 60.99 6.51 -16.42
C ARG A 76 60.11 6.10 -17.63
N THR A 77 59.37 7.13 -18.10
CA THR A 77 59.00 7.48 -19.51
C THR A 77 57.74 6.92 -20.21
N PRO A 78 57.10 7.73 -21.10
CA PRO A 78 55.64 7.75 -21.39
C PRO A 78 55.23 7.13 -22.76
N PRO A 79 53.93 7.01 -23.10
CA PRO A 79 53.48 6.41 -24.36
C PRO A 79 53.34 7.43 -25.53
N PRO A 80 53.47 6.99 -26.80
CA PRO A 80 53.49 7.86 -27.98
C PRO A 80 52.14 7.99 -28.71
N SER A 81 52.04 9.06 -29.49
CA SER A 81 50.93 9.44 -30.37
C SER A 81 51.28 9.32 -31.88
N GLN A 82 50.30 8.84 -32.65
CA GLN A 82 49.94 9.15 -34.06
C GLN A 82 50.86 8.78 -35.26
N ARG A 83 50.28 8.11 -36.29
CA ARG A 83 50.21 8.63 -37.68
C ARG A 83 49.18 7.92 -38.62
N GLU A 84 48.56 8.77 -39.44
CA GLU A 84 47.60 8.68 -40.58
C GLU A 84 48.04 7.82 -41.81
N ALA A 85 47.28 7.50 -42.89
CA ALA A 85 45.98 7.85 -43.56
C ALA A 85 45.69 6.76 -44.68
N PRO A 86 44.79 6.84 -45.73
CA PRO A 86 43.81 7.85 -46.22
C PRO A 86 42.39 7.33 -46.69
N LYS A 87 41.53 8.27 -47.18
CA LYS A 87 40.13 8.17 -47.71
C LYS A 87 40.02 7.68 -49.18
N PRO A 88 38.82 7.28 -49.70
CA PRO A 88 37.91 8.19 -50.46
C PRO A 88 36.38 8.00 -50.21
N SER A 89 35.53 8.65 -51.04
CA SER A 89 34.25 9.37 -50.84
C SER A 89 32.92 8.72 -51.29
N ALA A 90 31.75 9.17 -50.76
CA ALA A 90 30.45 9.50 -51.44
C ALA A 90 29.35 9.92 -50.40
N PRO A 91 28.10 10.35 -50.74
CA PRO A 91 27.68 11.75 -50.93
C PRO A 91 26.56 12.28 -49.99
N SER A 92 26.35 13.59 -50.07
CA SER A 92 25.53 14.53 -49.27
C SER A 92 24.01 14.46 -49.44
N GLN A 93 23.21 14.67 -48.36
CA GLN A 93 21.92 15.41 -48.37
C GLN A 93 21.65 16.12 -47.01
N LYS A 94 21.00 17.30 -47.09
CA LYS A 94 20.75 18.33 -46.06
C LYS A 94 19.80 17.90 -44.91
N PRO A 95 19.84 18.58 -43.73
CA PRO A 95 18.90 18.36 -42.64
C PRO A 95 17.60 19.19 -42.80
N PRO A 96 16.41 18.64 -42.48
CA PRO A 96 15.19 19.44 -42.34
C PRO A 96 14.97 19.98 -40.91
N ALA A 97 14.27 21.11 -40.87
CA ALA A 97 13.94 21.97 -39.73
C ALA A 97 12.85 21.39 -38.79
N PRO A 98 12.58 21.98 -37.61
CA PRO A 98 11.78 21.37 -36.55
C PRO A 98 10.28 21.43 -36.85
N GLN A 99 9.60 20.28 -36.86
CA GLN A 99 8.14 20.22 -37.02
C GLN A 99 7.41 20.31 -35.68
N ALA A 100 6.31 21.05 -35.76
CA ALA A 100 5.47 21.50 -34.67
C ALA A 100 4.62 20.40 -34.03
N ARG A 101 4.36 20.64 -32.74
CA ARG A 101 3.37 20.05 -31.83
C ARG A 101 2.05 19.64 -32.55
N PRO A 102 1.59 18.38 -32.43
CA PRO A 102 0.26 18.03 -32.91
C PRO A 102 -0.82 18.65 -32.00
N GLN A 103 -1.65 19.52 -32.58
CA GLN A 103 -2.91 19.98 -32.01
C GLN A 103 -3.92 18.82 -32.00
N LEU A 104 -4.54 18.58 -30.86
CA LEU A 104 -5.70 17.69 -30.75
C LEU A 104 -6.93 18.45 -31.28
N VAL A 105 -7.42 18.05 -32.45
CA VAL A 105 -8.66 18.53 -33.05
C VAL A 105 -9.83 17.90 -32.30
N ILE A 106 -10.70 18.73 -31.71
CA ILE A 106 -11.97 18.32 -31.10
C ILE A 106 -13.05 18.45 -32.17
N PRO A 107 -13.73 17.37 -32.60
CA PRO A 107 -14.96 17.50 -33.36
C PRO A 107 -16.09 17.89 -32.41
N GLY A 108 -16.65 19.08 -32.62
CA GLY A 108 -17.89 19.51 -31.99
C GLY A 108 -19.10 18.75 -32.53
N ALA A 109 -19.97 18.32 -31.63
CA ALA A 109 -21.39 18.08 -31.87
C ALA A 109 -22.07 18.49 -30.56
N GLY A 110 -22.92 19.51 -30.51
CA GLY A 110 -24.08 19.67 -31.38
C GLY A 110 -25.29 19.38 -30.50
N HIS A 111 -25.94 20.44 -30.03
CA HIS A 111 -27.13 20.39 -29.20
C HIS A 111 -28.25 19.58 -29.89
N SER A 112 -28.76 18.55 -29.24
CA SER A 112 -30.17 18.18 -29.38
C SER A 112 -30.67 17.40 -28.17
N ARG A 113 -31.69 17.98 -27.55
CA ARG A 113 -32.51 17.43 -26.46
C ARG A 113 -33.63 16.57 -27.06
N PRO A 114 -33.95 15.40 -26.49
CA PRO A 114 -35.30 14.87 -26.59
C PRO A 114 -36.08 15.08 -25.28
N ALA A 115 -37.36 15.44 -25.45
CA ALA A 115 -38.36 15.66 -24.42
C ALA A 115 -38.92 14.32 -23.85
N PRO A 116 -39.66 14.33 -22.73
CA PRO A 116 -39.98 13.15 -21.93
C PRO A 116 -41.22 12.41 -22.46
N ARG A 117 -41.32 11.11 -22.17
CA ARG A 117 -42.51 10.27 -22.44
C ARG A 117 -42.83 9.37 -21.23
N PRO A 118 -44.09 8.92 -21.09
CA PRO A 118 -44.87 9.16 -19.86
C PRO A 118 -44.84 8.01 -18.83
N ALA A 119 -45.20 8.38 -17.60
CA ALA A 119 -45.44 7.48 -16.48
C ALA A 119 -46.75 6.69 -16.63
N LEU A 120 -46.73 5.43 -16.18
CA LEU A 120 -47.92 4.59 -15.94
C LEU A 120 -47.71 3.80 -14.62
N PRO A 121 -48.80 3.35 -13.95
CA PRO A 121 -49.06 3.73 -12.57
C PRO A 121 -48.73 2.68 -11.50
N VAL A 122 -48.55 3.19 -10.28
CA VAL A 122 -48.43 2.48 -9.00
C VAL A 122 -49.78 1.88 -8.58
N PRO A 123 -49.83 0.62 -8.10
CA PRO A 123 -50.93 0.14 -7.27
C PRO A 123 -50.61 0.26 -5.77
N LYS A 124 -51.59 0.75 -5.02
CA LYS A 124 -51.60 0.92 -3.56
C LYS A 124 -51.81 -0.41 -2.81
N LYS A 125 -51.33 -0.44 -1.56
CA LYS A 125 -51.50 -1.47 -0.53
C LYS A 125 -52.97 -1.68 -0.10
N SER A 126 -53.29 -2.91 0.34
CA SER A 126 -54.14 -3.25 1.51
C SER A 126 -54.04 -4.78 1.80
N PRO A 127 -54.61 -5.35 2.90
CA PRO A 127 -53.87 -5.71 4.12
C PRO A 127 -53.92 -7.20 4.53
N SER A 128 -53.06 -7.53 5.53
CA SER A 128 -53.14 -8.62 6.54
C SER A 128 -53.33 -10.09 6.13
N SER A 129 -52.36 -10.93 6.48
CA SER A 129 -52.61 -12.17 7.24
C SER A 129 -51.34 -12.65 7.96
N SER A 130 -51.58 -13.25 9.12
CA SER A 130 -50.69 -13.64 10.21
C SER A 130 -49.90 -14.94 9.99
N SER A 131 -48.62 -14.93 10.39
CA SER A 131 -47.78 -15.94 11.11
C SER A 131 -47.95 -17.45 10.83
N PRO A 132 -46.86 -18.26 10.79
CA PRO A 132 -46.10 -18.55 12.01
C PRO A 132 -44.56 -18.51 11.89
N SER A 133 -43.99 -18.19 13.05
CA SER A 133 -42.61 -18.10 13.47
C SER A 133 -41.77 -19.36 13.21
N LEU A 134 -40.64 -19.18 12.52
CA LEU A 134 -39.54 -20.13 12.45
C LEU A 134 -38.50 -19.81 13.52
N VAL A 135 -38.13 -20.87 14.22
CA VAL A 135 -37.23 -20.99 15.37
C VAL A 135 -35.90 -20.27 15.13
N GLN A 136 -35.53 -19.37 16.06
CA GLN A 136 -34.21 -18.74 16.10
C GLN A 136 -33.15 -19.78 16.44
N ALA A 137 -32.17 -19.95 15.55
CA ALA A 137 -30.92 -20.65 15.87
C ALA A 137 -30.09 -19.81 16.86
N PRO A 138 -29.32 -20.43 17.77
CA PRO A 138 -28.53 -19.69 18.76
C PRO A 138 -27.48 -18.83 18.06
N GLN A 139 -27.55 -17.51 18.24
CA GLN A 139 -26.48 -16.60 17.86
C GLN A 139 -25.24 -16.94 18.70
N ARG A 140 -24.21 -17.52 18.05
CA ARG A 140 -22.86 -17.53 18.61
C ARG A 140 -22.45 -16.07 18.84
N LYS A 141 -22.26 -15.69 20.10
CA LYS A 141 -21.58 -14.44 20.46
C LYS A 141 -20.24 -14.41 19.74
N ALA A 142 -20.05 -13.45 18.85
CA ALA A 142 -18.76 -13.21 18.23
C ALA A 142 -17.75 -12.86 19.35
N GLU A 143 -16.73 -13.70 19.52
CA GLU A 143 -15.58 -13.36 20.34
C GLU A 143 -14.95 -12.11 19.72
N LYS A 144 -14.97 -10.99 20.47
CA LYS A 144 -14.35 -9.74 20.02
C LYS A 144 -12.86 -10.02 19.80
N LYS A 145 -12.37 -9.84 18.57
CA LYS A 145 -10.92 -9.83 18.30
C LYS A 145 -10.26 -8.87 19.31
N PRO A 146 -9.13 -9.27 19.93
CA PRO A 146 -8.43 -8.42 20.88
C PRO A 146 -8.07 -7.09 20.21
N LYS A 147 -8.24 -5.98 20.93
CA LYS A 147 -7.85 -4.65 20.44
C LYS A 147 -6.36 -4.67 20.11
N ARG A 148 -6.00 -4.18 18.93
CA ARG A 148 -4.62 -4.14 18.45
C ARG A 148 -3.75 -3.32 19.38
N GLU A 149 -2.64 -3.90 19.83
CA GLU A 149 -1.60 -3.20 20.59
C GLU A 149 -0.76 -2.38 19.61
N ILE A 150 -0.85 -1.05 19.71
CA ILE A 150 -0.03 -0.15 18.89
C ILE A 150 1.35 -0.13 19.51
N VAL A 151 2.38 -0.55 18.76
CA VAL A 151 3.78 -0.39 19.18
C VAL A 151 4.03 1.07 19.52
N GLN A 152 4.25 1.36 20.80
CA GLN A 152 4.58 2.70 21.27
C GLN A 152 5.96 3.06 20.75
N ARG A 153 5.99 3.84 19.67
CA ARG A 153 7.20 4.53 19.22
C ARG A 153 7.36 5.80 20.02
N GLU A 154 8.56 6.05 20.55
CA GLU A 154 8.85 7.29 21.26
C GLU A 154 8.69 8.48 20.31
N HIS A 155 7.96 9.49 20.78
CA HIS A 155 7.80 10.75 20.08
C HIS A 155 9.08 11.57 20.16
N GLN A 156 9.67 11.91 19.00
CA GLN A 156 10.79 12.83 18.92
C GLN A 156 10.31 14.21 18.50
N ASN A 157 10.61 15.25 19.31
CA ASN A 157 10.32 16.63 18.94
C ASN A 157 11.40 17.16 17.99
N LEU A 158 11.16 16.99 16.69
CA LEU A 158 12.02 17.43 15.60
C LEU A 158 11.59 18.79 15.04
N VAL A 159 10.39 19.29 15.40
CA VAL A 159 9.87 20.61 14.98
C VAL A 159 10.91 21.71 15.17
N GLN A 160 11.60 21.74 16.32
CA GLN A 160 12.63 22.75 16.61
C GLN A 160 13.86 22.66 15.70
N SER A 161 14.08 21.52 15.04
CA SER A 161 15.18 21.31 14.11
C SER A 161 14.82 21.66 12.65
N VAL A 162 13.53 21.80 12.34
CA VAL A 162 13.05 22.26 11.03
C VAL A 162 13.41 23.74 10.87
N LYS A 163 13.86 24.15 9.67
CA LYS A 163 14.29 25.52 9.32
C LYS A 163 15.60 26.03 9.93
N LYS A 164 16.42 25.17 10.55
CA LYS A 164 17.78 25.57 10.99
C LYS A 164 18.75 25.86 9.84
N SER A 165 18.41 25.48 8.61
CA SER A 165 19.18 25.82 7.40
C SER A 165 18.34 26.67 6.45
N SER A 166 18.88 27.80 6.03
CA SER A 166 18.32 28.65 4.96
C SER A 166 18.69 28.17 3.56
N ALA A 167 19.62 27.21 3.45
CA ALA A 167 20.04 26.62 2.18
C ALA A 167 19.51 25.18 2.05
N PRO A 168 19.08 24.76 0.84
CA PRO A 168 18.68 23.38 0.60
C PRO A 168 19.88 22.45 0.80
N THR A 169 19.72 21.43 1.64
CA THR A 169 20.71 20.36 1.75
C THR A 169 20.51 19.38 0.60
N THR A 170 21.47 19.29 -0.31
CA THR A 170 21.46 18.26 -1.35
C THR A 170 21.89 16.93 -0.75
N LEU A 171 20.95 15.98 -0.65
CA LEU A 171 21.28 14.59 -0.36
C LEU A 171 21.91 13.96 -1.61
N LYS A 172 23.21 13.69 -1.53
CA LYS A 172 23.91 12.96 -2.60
C LYS A 172 23.55 11.48 -2.50
N PHE A 173 22.87 10.97 -3.52
CA PHE A 173 22.60 9.54 -3.65
C PHE A 173 23.88 8.83 -4.11
N TYR A 174 24.53 8.07 -3.22
CA TYR A 174 25.85 7.47 -3.47
C TYR A 174 25.80 6.07 -4.10
N GLY A 175 24.63 5.62 -4.58
CA GLY A 175 24.46 4.33 -5.24
C GLY A 175 23.28 3.54 -4.68
N GLY A 176 22.75 2.63 -5.49
CA GLY A 176 21.68 1.71 -5.12
C GLY A 176 21.50 0.65 -6.19
N THR A 177 20.86 -0.45 -5.83
CA THR A 177 20.54 -1.52 -6.79
C THR A 177 19.30 -1.12 -7.58
N LEU A 178 19.43 -1.04 -8.90
CA LEU A 178 18.28 -0.88 -9.78
C LEU A 178 17.65 -2.24 -10.04
N VAL A 179 16.37 -2.36 -9.71
CA VAL A 179 15.61 -3.59 -9.93
C VAL A 179 14.44 -3.29 -10.85
N SER A 180 14.30 -4.10 -11.90
CA SER A 180 13.13 -4.02 -12.77
C SER A 180 11.88 -4.39 -11.98
N SER A 181 10.84 -3.56 -12.10
CA SER A 181 9.56 -3.80 -11.43
C SER A 181 8.77 -4.97 -12.01
N GLN A 182 9.21 -5.57 -13.14
CA GLN A 182 8.55 -6.67 -13.86
C GLN A 182 7.13 -6.37 -14.36
N HIS A 183 6.61 -5.17 -14.11
CA HIS A 183 5.32 -4.72 -14.62
C HIS A 183 5.41 -4.36 -16.10
N LYS A 184 4.30 -4.56 -16.81
CA LYS A 184 4.19 -4.29 -18.25
C LYS A 184 3.73 -2.86 -18.54
N ARG A 185 3.28 -2.14 -17.52
CA ARG A 185 2.75 -0.78 -17.62
C ARG A 185 3.21 0.06 -16.42
N LYS A 186 2.87 1.36 -16.44
CA LYS A 186 3.31 2.34 -15.43
C LYS A 186 2.93 1.88 -14.01
N LEU A 187 3.90 1.96 -13.10
CA LEU A 187 3.72 1.78 -11.66
C LEU A 187 2.73 2.81 -11.10
N ARG A 188 1.95 2.38 -10.12
CA ARG A 188 0.95 3.20 -9.42
C ARG A 188 1.31 3.41 -7.98
N CYS A 189 1.64 2.33 -7.27
CA CYS A 189 2.00 2.40 -5.87
C CYS A 189 3.14 1.44 -5.55
N LEU A 190 3.91 1.81 -4.53
CA LEU A 190 4.90 0.99 -3.86
C LEU A 190 4.66 1.18 -2.36
N GLU A 191 4.49 0.08 -1.64
CA GLU A 191 4.20 0.12 -0.21
C GLU A 191 5.02 -0.93 0.54
N LEU A 192 5.47 -0.55 1.73
CA LEU A 192 6.19 -1.43 2.65
C LEU A 192 5.19 -2.09 3.58
N CYS A 193 5.47 -3.33 3.94
CA CYS A 193 4.71 -4.06 4.92
C CYS A 193 4.88 -3.43 6.33
N PRO A 194 3.79 -3.03 7.02
CA PRO A 194 3.85 -2.53 8.39
C PRO A 194 4.31 -3.55 9.45
N ALA A 195 4.23 -4.85 9.19
CA ALA A 195 4.51 -5.92 10.15
C ALA A 195 5.88 -6.63 9.95
N ASP A 196 6.51 -6.45 8.78
CA ASP A 196 7.72 -7.14 8.31
C ASP A 196 8.42 -6.24 7.30
N ASP A 197 9.56 -5.67 7.71
CA ASP A 197 10.33 -4.71 6.91
C ASP A 197 11.01 -5.32 5.67
N GLN A 198 10.96 -6.65 5.53
CA GLN A 198 11.49 -7.35 4.36
C GLN A 198 10.46 -7.45 3.24
N LEU A 199 9.18 -7.15 3.48
CA LEU A 199 8.14 -7.30 2.47
C LEU A 199 7.75 -5.96 1.83
N VAL A 200 7.67 -5.97 0.51
CA VAL A 200 7.29 -4.80 -0.31
C VAL A 200 6.27 -5.22 -1.33
N ILE A 201 5.27 -4.39 -1.57
CA ILE A 201 4.34 -4.58 -2.68
C ILE A 201 4.46 -3.47 -3.70
N THR A 202 4.20 -3.81 -4.96
CA THR A 202 4.07 -2.84 -6.05
C THR A 202 2.78 -3.11 -6.82
N SER A 203 2.12 -2.05 -7.28
CA SER A 203 0.96 -2.12 -8.16
C SER A 203 1.19 -1.31 -9.43
N ALA A 204 0.54 -1.69 -10.53
CA ALA A 204 0.68 -1.00 -11.80
C ALA A 204 -0.62 -1.01 -12.64
N LEU A 205 -0.60 -0.21 -13.71
CA LEU A 205 -1.68 -0.11 -14.70
C LEU A 205 -1.94 -1.40 -15.50
N ASP A 206 -1.11 -2.43 -15.32
CA ASP A 206 -1.31 -3.77 -15.88
C ASP A 206 -2.22 -4.65 -15.02
N GLY A 207 -2.78 -4.09 -13.93
CA GLY A 207 -3.72 -4.76 -13.03
C GLY A 207 -3.05 -5.75 -12.07
N MET A 208 -1.72 -5.87 -12.12
CA MET A 208 -0.97 -6.80 -11.27
C MET A 208 -0.54 -6.10 -9.98
N VAL A 209 -0.68 -6.83 -8.87
CA VAL A 209 -0.04 -6.52 -7.60
C VAL A 209 1.05 -7.56 -7.38
N THR A 210 2.28 -7.08 -7.20
CA THR A 210 3.47 -7.90 -7.09
C THR A 210 4.02 -7.80 -5.68
N LEU A 211 4.27 -8.95 -5.04
CA LEU A 211 4.89 -9.07 -3.73
C LEU A 211 6.37 -9.40 -3.88
N TRP A 212 7.18 -8.68 -3.13
CA TRP A 212 8.64 -8.74 -3.14
C TRP A 212 9.18 -8.98 -1.74
N GLN A 213 10.35 -9.62 -1.68
CA GLN A 213 11.12 -9.80 -0.44
C GLN A 213 12.50 -9.16 -0.59
N VAL A 214 12.81 -8.22 0.29
CA VAL A 214 14.14 -7.66 0.48
C VAL A 214 15.01 -8.70 1.17
N GLN A 215 16.22 -8.88 0.68
CA GLN A 215 17.14 -9.87 1.24
C GLN A 215 17.97 -9.23 2.35
N SER A 216 18.09 -9.90 3.49
CA SER A 216 18.82 -9.38 4.65
C SER A 216 20.33 -9.32 4.43
N SER A 217 20.87 -10.10 3.47
CA SER A 217 22.31 -10.26 3.24
C SER A 217 22.88 -9.36 2.14
N GLY A 218 22.13 -8.38 1.63
CA GLY A 218 22.62 -7.46 0.60
C GLY A 218 21.54 -6.62 -0.06
N PRO A 219 21.91 -5.73 -1.00
CA PRO A 219 20.97 -4.82 -1.64
C PRO A 219 20.22 -5.52 -2.78
N SER A 220 19.57 -6.64 -2.49
CA SER A 220 18.81 -7.42 -3.47
C SER A 220 17.37 -7.59 -3.01
N ILE A 221 16.47 -7.68 -3.98
CA ILE A 221 15.05 -7.92 -3.77
C ILE A 221 14.63 -9.05 -4.71
N SER A 222 13.87 -10.00 -4.19
CA SER A 222 13.36 -11.15 -4.93
C SER A 222 11.85 -11.07 -5.10
N LEU A 223 11.39 -11.42 -6.30
CA LEU A 223 9.97 -11.57 -6.60
C LEU A 223 9.42 -12.80 -5.88
N LEU A 224 8.42 -12.62 -5.00
CA LEU A 224 7.73 -13.73 -4.33
C LEU A 224 6.51 -14.20 -5.11
N SER A 225 5.62 -13.27 -5.49
CA SER A 225 4.41 -13.62 -6.23
C SER A 225 3.84 -12.43 -6.99
N THR A 226 3.09 -12.74 -8.06
CA THR A 226 2.33 -11.75 -8.83
C THR A 226 0.86 -12.18 -8.81
N THR A 227 -0.03 -11.25 -8.49
CA THR A 227 -1.47 -11.52 -8.39
C THR A 227 -2.26 -10.57 -9.26
N ASN A 228 -3.16 -11.13 -10.06
CA ASN A 228 -4.08 -10.35 -10.88
C ASN A 228 -5.17 -9.75 -9.98
N CYS A 229 -5.20 -8.42 -9.91
CA CYS A 229 -6.15 -7.64 -9.13
C CYS A 229 -7.05 -6.78 -10.03
N PHE A 230 -7.27 -7.17 -11.29
CA PHE A 230 -8.27 -6.53 -12.13
C PHE A 230 -9.66 -6.64 -11.48
N SER A 231 -10.42 -5.55 -11.57
CA SER A 231 -11.82 -5.55 -11.20
C SER A 231 -12.66 -6.41 -12.15
N SER A 232 -13.94 -6.58 -11.79
CA SER A 232 -14.93 -7.26 -12.63
C SER A 232 -15.04 -6.65 -14.04
N LYS A 233 -14.75 -5.34 -14.18
CA LYS A 233 -14.75 -4.61 -15.45
C LYS A 233 -13.35 -4.29 -15.98
N GLN A 234 -12.35 -5.11 -15.62
CA GLN A 234 -10.97 -4.99 -16.12
C GLN A 234 -10.33 -3.62 -15.81
N ARG A 235 -10.61 -3.07 -14.63
CA ARG A 235 -9.94 -1.87 -14.10
C ARG A 235 -8.77 -2.26 -13.20
N TRP A 236 -7.66 -1.54 -13.35
CA TRP A 236 -6.47 -1.73 -12.51
C TRP A 236 -6.65 -1.03 -11.15
N PRO A 237 -5.92 -1.44 -10.11
CA PRO A 237 -5.77 -0.69 -8.88
C PRO A 237 -5.20 0.71 -9.13
N GLU A 238 -5.86 1.74 -8.59
CA GLU A 238 -5.39 3.13 -8.62
C GLU A 238 -4.38 3.41 -7.50
N ASP A 239 -4.58 2.77 -6.35
CA ASP A 239 -3.69 2.77 -5.19
C ASP A 239 -3.88 1.49 -4.35
N VAL A 240 -2.94 1.17 -3.48
CA VAL A 240 -2.98 0.01 -2.57
C VAL A 240 -2.53 0.39 -1.15
N ALA A 241 -3.07 -0.31 -0.15
CA ALA A 241 -2.69 -0.18 1.25
C ALA A 241 -2.57 -1.56 1.92
N TRP A 242 -1.56 -1.74 2.77
CA TRP A 242 -1.40 -2.93 3.59
C TRP A 242 -2.33 -2.86 4.79
N HIS A 243 -2.99 -3.98 5.06
CA HIS A 243 -3.63 -4.17 6.35
C HIS A 243 -2.54 -4.13 7.44
N PRO A 244 -2.77 -3.47 8.58
CA PRO A 244 -1.75 -3.29 9.59
C PRO A 244 -1.26 -4.59 10.26
N ASP A 245 -2.04 -5.66 10.17
CA ASP A 245 -1.67 -7.00 10.66
C ASP A 245 -0.73 -7.75 9.72
N GLY A 246 -0.60 -7.31 8.48
CA GLY A 246 0.36 -7.86 7.54
C GLY A 246 -0.14 -8.90 6.54
N ASP A 247 -1.34 -9.44 6.74
CA ASP A 247 -1.79 -10.59 5.96
C ASP A 247 -2.64 -10.24 4.74
N THR A 248 -3.11 -9.00 4.63
CA THR A 248 -4.10 -8.60 3.63
C THR A 248 -3.74 -7.27 2.98
N ILE A 249 -3.92 -7.17 1.67
CA ILE A 249 -3.74 -5.94 0.88
C ILE A 249 -5.10 -5.42 0.46
N PHE A 250 -5.29 -4.12 0.59
CA PHE A 250 -6.46 -3.42 0.08
C PHE A 250 -6.08 -2.66 -1.18
N ALA A 251 -6.93 -2.69 -2.19
CA ALA A 251 -6.74 -1.95 -3.42
C ALA A 251 -7.98 -1.15 -3.74
N VAL A 252 -7.80 0.07 -4.25
CA VAL A 252 -8.90 0.96 -4.66
C VAL A 252 -8.94 1.16 -6.16
N TYR A 253 -10.14 1.42 -6.69
CA TYR A 253 -10.42 1.47 -8.11
C TYR A 253 -11.26 2.71 -8.47
N THR A 254 -11.79 2.76 -9.69
CA THR A 254 -12.74 3.79 -10.09
C THR A 254 -14.15 3.51 -9.56
N ALA A 255 -14.87 4.57 -9.19
CA ALA A 255 -16.30 4.54 -8.90
C ALA A 255 -17.15 4.56 -10.19
N ASP A 256 -16.55 4.84 -11.34
CA ASP A 256 -17.27 4.99 -12.60
C ASP A 256 -17.85 3.67 -13.10
N GLY A 257 -19.03 3.77 -13.71
CA GLY A 257 -19.71 2.61 -14.29
C GLY A 257 -20.19 1.58 -13.26
N GLY A 258 -20.19 1.90 -11.96
CA GLY A 258 -20.67 1.00 -10.92
C GLY A 258 -19.81 -0.25 -10.72
N ASP A 259 -18.52 -0.18 -11.04
CA ASP A 259 -17.56 -1.25 -10.77
C ASP A 259 -17.30 -1.43 -9.25
N THR A 260 -16.51 -2.44 -8.88
CA THR A 260 -16.02 -2.62 -7.51
C THR A 260 -15.07 -1.48 -7.14
N GLN A 261 -15.25 -0.88 -5.97
CA GLN A 261 -14.44 0.26 -5.53
C GLN A 261 -13.24 -0.14 -4.69
N VAL A 262 -13.36 -1.21 -3.91
CA VAL A 262 -12.32 -1.69 -3.01
C VAL A 262 -12.25 -3.22 -3.13
N SER A 263 -11.03 -3.75 -3.22
CA SER A 263 -10.77 -5.18 -3.13
C SER A 263 -9.85 -5.49 -1.94
N MET A 264 -9.93 -6.72 -1.47
CA MET A 264 -9.14 -7.29 -0.40
C MET A 264 -8.42 -8.53 -0.93
N MET A 265 -7.11 -8.54 -0.82
CA MET A 265 -6.24 -9.63 -1.26
C MET A 265 -5.54 -10.24 -0.05
N ASN A 266 -5.89 -11.46 0.31
CA ASN A 266 -5.25 -12.18 1.42
C ASN A 266 -3.98 -12.90 0.92
N LEU A 267 -2.84 -12.65 1.54
CA LEU A 267 -1.54 -13.19 1.14
C LEU A 267 -1.40 -14.69 1.47
N ASN A 268 -2.06 -15.14 2.54
CA ASN A 268 -2.03 -16.52 3.02
C ASN A 268 -2.97 -17.45 2.25
N THR A 269 -3.89 -16.89 1.45
CA THR A 269 -4.88 -17.64 0.67
C THR A 269 -4.40 -17.85 -0.76
N SER A 270 -4.55 -19.07 -1.28
CA SER A 270 -4.25 -19.41 -2.68
C SER A 270 -5.53 -19.67 -3.49
N GLY A 271 -5.43 -19.49 -4.82
CA GLY A 271 -6.52 -19.75 -5.76
C GLY A 271 -7.54 -18.61 -5.92
N GLN A 272 -8.75 -18.94 -6.37
CA GLN A 272 -9.78 -17.97 -6.77
C GLN A 272 -10.29 -17.06 -5.64
N LYS A 273 -10.17 -17.50 -4.37
CA LYS A 273 -10.55 -16.71 -3.20
C LYS A 273 -9.45 -15.75 -2.72
N LYS A 274 -8.32 -15.67 -3.43
CA LYS A 274 -7.21 -14.80 -3.04
C LYS A 274 -7.58 -13.33 -3.05
N VAL A 275 -8.43 -12.91 -4.01
CA VAL A 275 -8.94 -11.54 -4.13
C VAL A 275 -10.45 -11.57 -3.96
N THR A 276 -10.96 -10.72 -3.07
CA THR A 276 -12.38 -10.52 -2.81
C THR A 276 -12.72 -9.05 -2.92
N PHE A 277 -14.00 -8.71 -3.11
CA PHE A 277 -14.43 -7.33 -3.36
C PHE A 277 -15.47 -6.89 -2.33
N LEU A 278 -15.28 -5.68 -1.79
CA LEU A 278 -16.27 -5.07 -0.92
C LEU A 278 -17.50 -4.68 -1.75
N GLN A 279 -18.69 -4.99 -1.22
CA GLN A 279 -19.96 -4.73 -1.90
C GLN A 279 -20.36 -3.25 -1.84
N ALA A 280 -19.96 -2.54 -0.77
CA ALA A 280 -20.26 -1.13 -0.61
C ALA A 280 -19.52 -0.28 -1.64
N LYS A 281 -20.22 0.73 -2.17
CA LYS A 281 -19.73 1.64 -3.22
C LYS A 281 -19.99 3.10 -2.83
N PRO A 282 -19.32 3.62 -1.77
CA PRO A 282 -19.62 4.93 -1.24
C PRO A 282 -19.19 6.09 -2.13
N HIS A 283 -18.13 5.95 -2.92
CA HIS A 283 -17.74 6.98 -3.87
C HIS A 283 -18.71 6.97 -5.05
N THR A 284 -19.00 8.15 -5.60
CA THR A 284 -20.07 8.32 -6.59
C THR A 284 -19.55 8.57 -7.99
N LYS A 285 -18.31 9.03 -8.13
CA LYS A 285 -17.74 9.47 -9.42
C LYS A 285 -16.21 9.44 -9.43
N GLY A 286 -15.66 9.07 -10.56
CA GLY A 286 -14.24 9.18 -10.85
C GLY A 286 -13.39 8.15 -10.11
N ILE A 287 -12.07 8.36 -10.18
CA ILE A 287 -11.10 7.47 -9.54
C ILE A 287 -11.04 7.72 -8.03
N ILE A 288 -10.83 6.64 -7.27
CA ILE A 288 -10.40 6.73 -5.88
C ILE A 288 -8.88 6.85 -5.91
N ASN A 289 -8.36 8.02 -5.54
CA ASN A 289 -6.95 8.36 -5.74
C ASN A 289 -6.02 7.78 -4.69
N ASN A 290 -6.51 7.61 -3.46
CA ASN A 290 -5.69 7.17 -2.35
C ASN A 290 -6.47 6.32 -1.36
N ILE A 291 -5.77 5.33 -0.79
CA ILE A 291 -6.21 4.54 0.35
C ILE A 291 -5.10 4.53 1.41
N ASN A 292 -5.47 4.62 2.69
CA ASN A 292 -4.48 4.57 3.77
C ASN A 292 -5.10 4.00 5.05
N PHE A 293 -4.40 3.11 5.75
CA PHE A 293 -4.81 2.64 7.07
C PHE A 293 -4.42 3.65 8.15
N MET A 294 -5.32 3.86 9.12
CA MET A 294 -5.08 4.82 10.18
C MET A 294 -4.20 4.21 11.29
N PRO A 295 -3.28 4.96 11.89
CA PRO A 295 -2.40 4.46 12.96
C PRO A 295 -3.12 4.47 14.33
N TRP A 296 -4.38 4.04 14.36
CA TRP A 296 -5.21 3.99 15.57
C TRP A 296 -5.41 2.55 16.03
N SER A 297 -5.95 2.38 17.24
CA SER A 297 -6.22 1.06 17.84
C SER A 297 -7.32 0.31 17.08
N ASP A 298 -8.27 1.06 16.54
CA ASP A 298 -9.38 0.54 15.77
C ASP A 298 -8.91 0.32 14.33
N THR A 299 -9.08 -0.89 13.83
CA THR A 299 -8.77 -1.22 12.43
C THR A 299 -9.71 -0.46 11.50
N CYS A 300 -9.16 0.58 10.88
CA CYS A 300 -9.88 1.40 9.94
C CYS A 300 -8.93 1.99 8.89
N PHE A 301 -9.48 2.25 7.71
CA PHE A 301 -8.77 2.91 6.63
C PHE A 301 -9.64 4.01 6.04
N MET A 302 -9.01 4.88 5.27
CA MET A 302 -9.68 5.96 4.59
C MET A 302 -9.44 5.90 3.10
N THR A 303 -10.41 6.40 2.34
CA THR A 303 -10.31 6.55 0.89
C THR A 303 -10.61 7.99 0.48
N GLY A 304 -9.78 8.55 -0.39
CA GLY A 304 -9.95 9.88 -0.99
C GLY A 304 -10.27 9.78 -2.48
N GLY A 305 -11.34 10.44 -2.94
CA GLY A 305 -11.85 10.30 -4.30
C GLY A 305 -11.85 11.58 -5.14
N SER A 306 -11.98 11.39 -6.46
CA SER A 306 -12.25 12.46 -7.42
C SER A 306 -13.67 13.06 -7.31
N ASP A 307 -14.55 12.45 -6.52
CA ASP A 307 -15.86 12.99 -6.15
C ASP A 307 -15.82 13.93 -4.94
N HIS A 308 -14.62 14.35 -4.55
CA HIS A 308 -14.29 15.26 -3.44
C HIS A 308 -14.58 14.67 -2.06
N ALA A 309 -14.97 13.39 -2.00
CA ALA A 309 -15.30 12.72 -0.77
C ALA A 309 -14.07 12.10 -0.11
N VAL A 310 -14.07 12.15 1.22
CA VAL A 310 -13.25 11.31 2.09
C VAL A 310 -14.17 10.36 2.84
N MET A 311 -13.93 9.06 2.67
CA MET A 311 -14.72 8.00 3.30
C MET A 311 -13.86 7.26 4.31
N LEU A 312 -14.40 7.08 5.52
CA LEU A 312 -13.84 6.23 6.56
C LEU A 312 -14.45 4.83 6.45
N TRP A 313 -13.62 3.82 6.51
CA TRP A 313 -13.99 2.41 6.50
C TRP A 313 -13.56 1.78 7.82
N GLN A 314 -14.48 1.15 8.53
CA GLN A 314 -14.24 0.52 9.83
C GLN A 314 -14.65 -0.95 9.78
N GLU A 315 -13.77 -1.81 10.27
CA GLU A 315 -14.06 -3.23 10.45
C GLU A 315 -15.03 -3.41 11.63
N ARG A 316 -16.15 -4.12 11.41
CA ARG A 316 -17.08 -4.59 12.46
C ARG A 316 -17.61 -5.96 12.08
N ASP A 317 -17.51 -6.92 13.00
CA ASP A 317 -18.06 -8.28 12.84
C ASP A 317 -17.64 -8.96 11.52
N ASP A 318 -16.34 -8.90 11.19
CA ASP A 318 -15.75 -9.39 9.93
C ASP A 318 -16.34 -8.76 8.64
N SER A 319 -17.01 -7.62 8.78
CA SER A 319 -17.55 -6.82 7.69
C SER A 319 -17.00 -5.40 7.71
N TRP A 320 -17.04 -4.71 6.57
CA TRP A 320 -16.56 -3.34 6.44
C TRP A 320 -17.74 -2.37 6.33
N ASN A 321 -17.90 -1.54 7.35
CA ASN A 321 -18.84 -0.42 7.34
C ASN A 321 -18.13 0.85 6.86
N HIS A 322 -18.89 1.76 6.28
CA HIS A 322 -18.36 3.03 5.80
C HIS A 322 -19.11 4.22 6.39
N LYS A 323 -18.40 5.31 6.63
CA LYS A 323 -18.92 6.60 7.07
C LYS A 323 -18.31 7.70 6.24
N LYS A 324 -19.13 8.65 5.81
CA LYS A 324 -18.65 9.84 5.10
C LYS A 324 -18.04 10.80 6.11
N VAL A 325 -16.80 11.19 5.89
CA VAL A 325 -16.10 12.16 6.76
C VAL A 325 -16.40 13.57 6.28
N HIS A 326 -16.12 13.85 5.00
CA HIS A 326 -16.56 15.07 4.36
C HIS A 326 -16.62 14.90 2.84
N ARG A 327 -17.31 15.83 2.18
CA ARG A 327 -17.42 15.91 0.70
C ARG A 327 -17.30 17.33 0.17
N ASP A 328 -17.69 18.31 0.99
CA ASP A 328 -17.80 19.70 0.56
C ASP A 328 -16.64 20.56 1.06
N LEU A 329 -15.63 19.95 1.70
CA LEU A 329 -14.45 20.66 2.18
C LEU A 329 -13.40 20.81 1.08
N HIS A 330 -13.27 19.83 0.19
CA HIS A 330 -12.50 19.96 -1.03
C HIS A 330 -13.37 20.40 -2.21
N SER A 331 -12.83 21.27 -3.06
CA SER A 331 -13.46 21.70 -4.31
C SER A 331 -12.91 20.99 -5.54
N SER A 332 -11.99 20.04 -5.35
CA SER A 332 -11.41 19.20 -6.41
C SER A 332 -11.05 17.82 -5.86
N ALA A 333 -10.41 16.98 -6.67
CA ALA A 333 -10.04 15.63 -6.30
C ALA A 333 -9.18 15.60 -5.02
N VAL A 334 -9.56 14.73 -4.08
CA VAL A 334 -8.75 14.40 -2.91
C VAL A 334 -7.66 13.44 -3.36
N MET A 335 -6.41 13.81 -3.14
CA MET A 335 -5.23 13.10 -3.65
C MET A 335 -4.50 12.30 -2.59
N GLY A 336 -4.64 12.66 -1.30
CA GLY A 336 -4.01 11.93 -0.22
C GLY A 336 -4.76 12.09 1.10
N VAL A 337 -4.75 11.04 1.90
CA VAL A 337 -5.30 10.99 3.26
C VAL A 337 -4.31 10.33 4.21
N ALA A 338 -4.20 10.87 5.43
CA ALA A 338 -3.38 10.30 6.49
C ALA A 338 -3.99 10.60 7.87
N GLY A 339 -3.86 9.67 8.83
CA GLY A 339 -4.40 9.85 10.19
C GLY A 339 -3.32 10.12 11.21
N LEU A 340 -3.46 11.16 12.03
CA LEU A 340 -2.50 11.48 13.09
C LEU A 340 -2.49 10.39 14.17
N GLN A 341 -1.33 10.04 14.71
CA GLN A 341 -1.22 8.96 15.71
C GLN A 341 -1.70 9.40 17.10
N GLN A 342 -1.47 10.66 17.49
CA GLN A 342 -1.78 11.16 18.84
C GLN A 342 -3.27 11.48 19.06
N ARG A 343 -4.04 11.66 17.98
CA ARG A 343 -5.46 12.08 18.02
C ARG A 343 -6.21 11.41 16.88
N LYS A 344 -7.53 11.21 17.02
CA LYS A 344 -8.39 10.73 15.94
C LYS A 344 -8.69 11.82 14.90
N THR A 345 -7.62 12.42 14.38
CA THR A 345 -7.65 13.51 13.41
C THR A 345 -7.03 13.05 12.11
N ILE A 346 -7.64 13.45 11.00
CA ILE A 346 -7.22 13.05 9.65
C ILE A 346 -6.81 14.29 8.86
N ILE A 347 -5.74 14.17 8.10
CA ILE A 347 -5.26 15.16 7.17
C ILE A 347 -5.64 14.69 5.77
N SER A 348 -6.44 15.47 5.07
CA SER A 348 -6.73 15.28 3.65
C SER A 348 -6.15 16.40 2.81
N VAL A 349 -5.62 16.05 1.64
CA VAL A 349 -5.03 17.00 0.70
C VAL A 349 -5.58 16.80 -0.71
N GLY A 350 -5.69 17.88 -1.49
CA GLY A 350 -6.33 17.82 -2.79
C GLY A 350 -5.75 18.72 -3.88
N MET A 351 -6.26 18.51 -5.10
CA MET A 351 -5.92 19.29 -6.30
C MET A 351 -6.43 20.74 -6.26
N ASP A 352 -7.25 21.05 -5.25
CA ASP A 352 -7.74 22.39 -4.92
C ASP A 352 -6.76 23.19 -4.05
N LYS A 353 -5.55 22.67 -3.86
CA LYS A 353 -4.46 23.28 -3.07
C LYS A 353 -4.79 23.40 -1.59
N ARG A 354 -5.76 22.62 -1.10
CA ARG A 354 -6.17 22.64 0.30
C ARG A 354 -5.51 21.51 1.08
N ILE A 355 -5.16 21.82 2.32
CA ILE A 355 -4.79 20.85 3.36
C ILE A 355 -5.85 20.99 4.44
N ILE A 356 -6.54 19.90 4.77
CA ILE A 356 -7.69 19.93 5.68
C ILE A 356 -7.42 18.97 6.81
N SER A 357 -7.42 19.49 8.04
CA SER A 357 -7.45 18.69 9.26
C SER A 357 -8.89 18.51 9.70
N TYR A 358 -9.31 17.26 9.91
CA TYR A 358 -10.65 16.92 10.34
C TYR A 358 -10.60 15.99 11.55
N ASP A 359 -11.21 16.43 12.65
CA ASP A 359 -11.37 15.63 13.87
C ASP A 359 -12.55 14.67 13.67
N VAL A 360 -12.26 13.37 13.67
CA VAL A 360 -13.25 12.31 13.46
C VAL A 360 -14.15 12.14 14.69
N SER A 361 -13.64 12.41 15.89
CA SER A 361 -14.42 12.33 17.13
C SER A 361 -15.37 13.51 17.27
N ALA A 362 -14.92 14.73 16.94
CA ALA A 362 -15.75 15.93 16.97
C ALA A 362 -16.56 16.18 15.68
N GLU A 363 -16.37 15.34 14.66
CA GLU A 363 -17.03 15.42 13.35
C GLU A 363 -16.92 16.81 12.67
N ARG A 364 -15.77 17.48 12.83
CA ARG A 364 -15.56 18.84 12.32
C ARG A 364 -14.16 19.05 11.78
N ALA A 365 -14.05 19.97 10.82
CA ALA A 365 -12.76 20.45 10.36
C ALA A 365 -12.12 21.34 11.43
N GLU A 366 -10.91 21.01 11.88
CA GLU A 366 -10.14 21.83 12.82
C GLU A 366 -9.40 22.96 12.10
N TYR A 367 -8.80 22.65 10.95
CA TYR A 367 -7.97 23.61 10.22
C TYR A 367 -8.05 23.38 8.71
N LYS A 368 -7.95 24.47 7.93
CA LYS A 368 -7.94 24.46 6.46
C LYS A 368 -6.82 25.38 5.93
N ASN A 369 -5.75 24.84 5.36
CA ASN A 369 -4.70 25.64 4.71
C ASN A 369 -5.04 25.73 3.24
N LEU A 370 -4.75 26.87 2.64
CA LEU A 370 -4.62 27.00 1.20
C LEU A 370 -3.14 27.29 0.89
N ILE A 371 -2.56 26.52 -0.02
CA ILE A 371 -1.19 26.74 -0.50
C ILE A 371 -1.19 27.13 -1.99
N ASP A 372 -0.04 27.53 -2.53
CA ASP A 372 0.03 28.04 -3.91
C ASP A 372 0.02 26.94 -4.98
N SER A 373 0.33 25.70 -4.59
CA SER A 373 0.47 24.53 -5.48
C SER A 373 -0.55 23.44 -5.20
N LYS A 374 -0.76 22.56 -6.16
CA LYS A 374 -1.68 21.42 -5.96
C LYS A 374 -1.05 20.40 -5.02
N CYS A 375 -1.84 19.82 -4.13
CA CYS A 375 -1.36 18.76 -3.25
C CYS A 375 -1.59 17.40 -3.91
N LEU A 376 -0.53 16.60 -4.06
CA LEU A 376 -0.55 15.32 -4.75
C LEU A 376 -0.55 14.12 -3.81
N SER A 377 -0.01 14.26 -2.60
CA SER A 377 0.02 13.21 -1.57
C SER A 377 0.35 13.83 -0.21
N VAL A 378 0.04 13.11 0.87
CA VAL A 378 0.41 13.45 2.24
C VAL A 378 0.96 12.23 2.96
N LEU A 379 2.05 12.40 3.70
CA LEU A 379 2.67 11.37 4.53
C LEU A 379 2.97 11.95 5.91
N LEU A 380 2.87 11.11 6.94
CA LEU A 380 3.23 11.51 8.30
C LEU A 380 4.71 11.22 8.56
N ASN A 381 5.31 12.01 9.42
CA ASN A 381 6.66 11.73 9.88
C ASN A 381 6.62 10.55 10.88
N PRO A 382 7.42 9.50 10.67
CA PRO A 382 7.39 8.29 11.51
C PRO A 382 7.98 8.47 12.91
N SER A 383 8.69 9.58 13.18
CA SER A 383 9.35 9.88 14.47
C SER A 383 8.71 11.07 15.20
N ASP A 384 8.36 12.12 14.46
CA ASP A 384 7.70 13.31 15.00
C ASP A 384 6.24 13.37 14.56
N PHE A 385 5.33 12.95 15.44
CA PHE A 385 3.90 12.88 15.16
C PHE A 385 3.22 14.24 14.92
N ASN A 386 3.94 15.37 15.10
CA ASN A 386 3.44 16.70 14.76
C ASN A 386 3.85 17.14 13.35
N LEU A 387 4.69 16.37 12.67
CA LEU A 387 5.18 16.67 11.33
C LEU A 387 4.51 15.78 10.28
N TYR A 388 4.14 16.40 9.17
CA TYR A 388 3.67 15.73 7.97
C TYR A 388 4.30 16.38 6.75
N MET A 389 4.44 15.61 5.68
CA MET A 389 4.98 16.02 4.40
C MET A 389 3.85 16.04 3.38
N VAL A 390 3.72 17.14 2.65
CA VAL A 390 2.81 17.25 1.51
C VAL A 390 3.64 17.29 0.24
N GLN A 391 3.37 16.36 -0.67
CA GLN A 391 3.93 16.41 -2.00
C GLN A 391 3.13 17.43 -2.83
N THR A 392 3.80 18.43 -3.38
CA THR A 392 3.18 19.45 -4.24
C THR A 392 3.58 19.26 -5.70
N GLY A 393 2.67 19.63 -6.62
CA GLY A 393 2.88 19.55 -8.07
C GLY A 393 2.81 20.88 -8.79
#